data_AF-A0A7T8JYP9-F1
#
_entry.id   AF-A0A7T8JYP9-F1
#
_cell.length_a   1.000
_cell.length_b   1.000
_cell.length_c   1.000
_cell.angle_alpha   90.00
_cell.angle_beta   90.00
_cell.angle_gamma   90.00
#
_symmetry.space_group_name_H-M   'P 1'
#
loop_
_entity.id
_entity.type
_entity.pdbx_description
1 polymer ?
#
loop_
_entity_poly.entity_id
_entity_poly.type
_entity_poly.pdbx_seq_one_letter_code
_entity_poly.pdbx_strand_id
1 'polypeptide(L)'
;EYLGFIIHIGDRIQGKKISHAGLPGKATALLMDILDTLNEWIDDIPLEDHDQRFGNKAFRVWMSRLNDKALELLDPLIPIEKARNEAMVYFVHSFGDGTRIDYGTGHEMAFVQFLCSLFRIGVFGDSDKEFVGLKLFQQ
;
A
#
# COMPACT_ATOMS: atom_id res chain seq x y z
N GLU A 1 2.90 3.83 19.16
CA GLU A 1 3.32 4.43 17.87
C GLU A 1 2.24 4.27 16.79
N TYR A 2 1.85 3.04 16.42
CA TYR A 2 0.77 2.78 15.44
C TYR A 2 -0.57 3.50 15.73
N LEU A 3 -1.11 3.35 16.95
CA LEU A 3 -2.37 4.01 17.33
C LEU A 3 -2.28 5.54 17.27
N GLY A 4 -1.12 6.10 17.66
CA GLY A 4 -0.88 7.54 17.55
C GLY A 4 -0.88 8.02 16.11
N PHE A 5 -0.29 7.24 15.19
CA PHE A 5 -0.34 7.54 13.75
C PHE A 5 -1.78 7.59 13.24
N ILE A 6 -2.60 6.58 13.55
CA ILE A 6 -4.01 6.55 13.13
C ILE A 6 -4.77 7.76 13.68
N ILE A 7 -4.61 8.06 14.97
CA ILE A 7 -5.27 9.21 15.60
C ILE A 7 -4.85 10.50 14.90
N HIS A 8 -3.56 10.71 14.65
CA HIS A 8 -3.07 11.92 13.99
C HIS A 8 -3.53 12.07 12.54
N ILE A 9 -3.63 10.98 11.78
CA ILE A 9 -4.23 11.02 10.43
C ILE A 9 -5.72 11.31 10.54
N GLY A 10 -6.43 10.65 11.46
CA GLY A 10 -7.85 10.85 11.73
C GLY A 10 -8.20 12.30 12.07
N ASP A 11 -7.47 12.89 13.01
CA ASP A 11 -7.61 14.30 13.41
C ASP A 11 -7.37 15.24 12.21
N ARG A 12 -6.42 14.88 11.33
CA ARG A 12 -6.08 15.71 10.17
C ARG A 12 -7.18 15.71 9.11
N ILE A 13 -7.89 14.60 8.93
CA ILE A 13 -8.89 14.41 7.88
C ILE A 13 -10.34 14.62 8.36
N GLN A 14 -10.56 14.73 9.67
CA GLN A 14 -11.88 14.91 10.26
C GLN A 14 -12.63 16.10 9.64
N GLY A 15 -13.85 15.86 9.18
CA GLY A 15 -14.72 16.89 8.59
C GLY A 15 -14.32 17.36 7.19
N LYS A 16 -13.29 16.75 6.56
CA LYS A 16 -12.83 17.12 5.22
C LYS A 16 -13.33 16.13 4.17
N LYS A 17 -13.79 16.66 3.04
CA LYS A 17 -14.11 15.85 1.85
C LYS A 17 -12.82 15.41 1.13
N ILE A 18 -12.85 14.25 0.49
CA ILE A 18 -11.76 13.73 -0.37
C ILE A 18 -11.24 14.79 -1.38
N SER A 19 -12.15 15.60 -1.94
CA SER A 19 -11.80 16.66 -2.89
C SER A 19 -10.87 17.75 -2.32
N HIS A 20 -10.76 17.89 -0.99
CA HIS A 20 -9.91 18.91 -0.35
C HIS A 20 -8.43 18.52 -0.28
N ALA A 21 -8.09 17.24 -0.39
CA ALA A 21 -6.73 16.74 -0.26
C ALA A 21 -5.71 17.31 -1.27
N GLY A 22 -6.17 18.09 -2.25
CA GLY A 22 -5.30 18.74 -3.21
C GLY A 22 -4.64 17.76 -4.18
N LEU A 23 -3.49 18.16 -4.70
CA LEU A 23 -2.64 17.36 -5.58
C LEU A 23 -1.60 16.59 -4.75
N PRO A 24 -1.16 15.40 -5.21
CA PRO A 24 -0.09 14.68 -4.55
C PRO A 24 1.22 15.48 -4.58
N GLY A 25 2.00 15.33 -3.50
CA GLY A 25 3.43 15.66 -3.53
C GLY A 25 4.21 14.62 -4.32
N LYS A 26 5.51 14.83 -4.51
CA LYS A 26 6.35 13.93 -5.30
C LYS A 26 6.33 12.49 -4.77
N ALA A 27 6.51 12.30 -3.46
CA ALA A 27 6.57 10.98 -2.86
C ALA A 27 5.20 10.28 -2.84
N THR A 28 4.13 11.02 -2.55
CA THR A 28 2.77 10.47 -2.57
C THR A 28 2.34 10.11 -3.99
N ALA A 29 2.70 10.91 -5.01
CA ALA A 29 2.50 10.57 -6.42
C ALA A 29 3.20 9.25 -6.79
N LEU A 30 4.48 9.09 -6.42
CA LEU A 30 5.22 7.85 -6.67
C LEU A 30 4.54 6.63 -6.04
N LEU A 31 3.99 6.74 -4.83
CA LEU A 31 3.26 5.63 -4.22
C LEU A 31 1.92 5.36 -4.94
N MET A 32 1.20 6.39 -5.40
CA MET A 32 0.00 6.21 -6.22
C MET A 32 0.33 5.47 -7.52
N ASP A 33 1.43 5.83 -8.20
CA ASP A 33 1.88 5.17 -9.44
C ASP A 33 2.25 3.69 -9.19
N ILE A 34 2.86 3.39 -8.04
CA ILE A 34 3.14 2.00 -7.63
C ILE A 34 1.83 1.23 -7.44
N LEU A 35 0.84 1.81 -6.77
CA LEU A 35 -0.48 1.18 -6.57
C LEU A 35 -1.23 0.98 -7.89
N ASP A 36 -1.13 1.93 -8.83
CA ASP A 36 -1.68 1.78 -10.18
C ASP A 36 -0.99 0.62 -10.93
N THR A 37 0.33 0.50 -10.82
CA THR A 37 1.07 -0.65 -11.39
C THR A 37 0.58 -1.99 -10.83
N LEU A 38 0.32 -2.05 -9.52
CA LEU A 38 -0.23 -3.25 -8.89
C LEU A 38 -1.65 -3.59 -9.38
N ASN A 39 -2.46 -2.56 -9.66
CA ASN A 39 -3.79 -2.71 -10.24
C ASN A 39 -3.72 -3.19 -11.69
N GLU A 40 -2.80 -2.66 -12.51
CA GLU A 40 -2.58 -3.11 -13.89
C GLU A 40 -2.21 -4.60 -13.98
N TRP A 41 -1.47 -5.12 -12.99
CA TRP A 41 -1.16 -6.56 -12.95
C TRP A 41 -2.38 -7.46 -12.79
N ILE A 42 -3.52 -6.94 -12.33
CA ILE A 42 -4.77 -7.69 -12.27
C ILE A 42 -5.24 -8.03 -13.69
N ASP A 43 -5.12 -7.09 -14.63
CA ASP A 43 -5.48 -7.30 -16.03
C ASP A 43 -4.48 -8.23 -16.74
N ASP A 44 -3.19 -8.14 -16.40
CA ASP A 44 -2.14 -9.02 -16.93
C ASP A 44 -2.27 -10.49 -16.47
N ILE A 45 -2.97 -10.73 -15.37
CA ILE A 45 -3.05 -12.04 -14.72
C ILE A 45 -4.52 -12.49 -14.75
N PRO A 46 -4.97 -13.09 -15.87
CA PRO A 46 -6.35 -13.52 -15.99
C PRO A 46 -6.68 -14.60 -14.95
N LEU A 47 -7.95 -14.62 -14.54
CA LEU A 47 -8.47 -15.65 -13.65
C LEU A 47 -8.31 -17.03 -14.26
N GLU A 48 -7.88 -18.01 -13.46
CA GLU A 48 -7.90 -19.41 -13.86
C GLU A 48 -9.34 -19.91 -13.89
N ASP A 49 -9.71 -20.67 -14.92
CA ASP A 49 -11.00 -21.35 -14.98
C ASP A 49 -11.02 -22.47 -13.92
N HIS A 50 -11.99 -22.43 -13.00
CA HIS A 50 -12.06 -23.38 -11.91
C HIS A 50 -13.47 -23.55 -11.32
N ASP A 51 -13.79 -24.79 -10.93
CA ASP A 51 -15.06 -25.15 -10.29
C ASP A 51 -15.08 -24.92 -8.75
N GLN A 52 -14.07 -24.25 -8.18
CA GLN A 52 -13.94 -24.12 -6.73
C GLN A 52 -14.62 -22.85 -6.21
N ARG A 53 -15.25 -22.95 -5.04
CA ARG A 53 -15.96 -21.82 -4.39
C ARG A 53 -15.05 -20.88 -3.58
N PHE A 54 -13.77 -21.21 -3.44
CA PHE A 54 -12.79 -20.42 -2.69
C PHE A 54 -11.99 -19.52 -3.65
N GLY A 55 -11.04 -18.74 -3.13
CA GLY A 55 -10.29 -17.77 -3.92
C GLY A 55 -9.56 -18.37 -5.14
N ASN A 56 -9.43 -17.57 -6.19
CA ASN A 56 -8.82 -17.97 -7.45
C ASN A 56 -7.29 -18.05 -7.34
N LYS A 57 -6.67 -19.08 -7.92
CA LYS A 57 -5.21 -19.29 -7.85
C LYS A 57 -4.40 -18.26 -8.63
N ALA A 58 -5.01 -17.52 -9.56
CA ALA A 58 -4.40 -16.34 -10.19
C ALA A 58 -3.85 -15.36 -9.14
N PHE A 59 -4.47 -15.26 -7.97
CA PHE A 59 -3.98 -14.44 -6.87
C PHE A 59 -2.59 -14.87 -6.37
N ARG A 60 -2.24 -16.16 -6.44
CA ARG A 60 -0.88 -16.64 -6.10
C ARG A 60 0.16 -16.12 -7.08
N VAL A 61 -0.19 -16.07 -8.35
CA VAL A 61 0.66 -15.54 -9.41
C VAL A 61 0.88 -14.04 -9.18
N TRP A 62 -0.19 -13.30 -8.87
CA TRP A 62 -0.13 -11.88 -8.53
C TRP A 62 0.72 -11.63 -7.27
N MET A 63 0.50 -12.39 -6.19
CA MET A 63 1.30 -12.28 -4.96
C MET A 63 2.78 -12.64 -5.20
N SER A 64 3.07 -13.67 -6.00
CA SER A 64 4.46 -14.01 -6.35
C SER A 64 5.14 -12.86 -7.08
N ARG A 65 4.46 -12.27 -8.08
CA ARG A 65 4.98 -11.10 -8.81
C ARG A 65 5.24 -9.92 -7.87
N LEU A 66 4.33 -9.64 -6.94
CA LEU A 66 4.52 -8.61 -5.91
C LEU A 66 5.76 -8.89 -5.05
N ASN A 67 5.94 -10.11 -4.55
CA ASN A 67 7.11 -10.49 -3.75
C ASN A 67 8.42 -10.28 -4.52
N ASP A 68 8.46 -10.68 -5.79
CA ASP A 68 9.66 -10.58 -6.63
C ASP A 68 10.01 -9.13 -7.01
N LYS A 69 8.99 -8.27 -7.13
CA LYS A 69 9.14 -6.90 -7.65
C LYS A 69 9.11 -5.81 -6.58
N ALA A 70 8.73 -6.11 -5.33
CA ALA A 70 8.51 -5.08 -4.32
C ALA A 70 9.75 -4.19 -4.05
N LEU A 71 10.97 -4.74 -4.03
CA LEU A 71 12.18 -3.92 -3.84
C LEU A 71 12.46 -2.97 -5.00
N GLU A 72 12.19 -3.42 -6.23
CA GLU A 72 12.35 -2.63 -7.45
C GLU A 72 11.31 -1.50 -7.47
N LEU A 73 10.05 -1.82 -7.17
CA LEU A 73 8.96 -0.85 -7.09
C LEU A 73 9.22 0.23 -6.03
N LEU A 74 9.74 -0.16 -4.86
CA LEU A 74 9.99 0.76 -3.75
C LEU A 74 11.32 1.53 -3.89
N ASP A 75 12.16 1.23 -4.89
CA ASP A 75 13.45 1.90 -5.09
C ASP A 75 13.35 3.43 -5.26
N PRO A 76 12.48 3.93 -6.14
CA PRO A 76 12.35 5.36 -6.37
C PRO A 76 11.76 6.10 -5.16
N LEU A 77 10.98 5.41 -4.32
CA LEU A 77 10.31 5.98 -3.16
C LEU A 77 11.22 6.01 -1.92
N ILE A 78 12.03 4.96 -1.71
CA ILE A 78 12.86 4.78 -0.52
C ILE A 78 14.31 4.51 -0.94
N PRO A 79 15.16 5.53 -1.17
CA PRO A 79 16.51 5.33 -1.69
C PRO A 79 17.46 4.59 -0.73
N ILE A 80 17.13 4.57 0.57
CA ILE A 80 17.95 3.93 1.61
C ILE A 80 17.58 2.44 1.67
N GLU A 81 18.46 1.60 1.15
CA GLU A 81 18.26 0.14 1.04
C GLU A 81 17.80 -0.51 2.35
N LYS A 82 18.45 -0.22 3.48
CA LYS A 82 18.07 -0.80 4.78
C LYS A 82 16.63 -0.44 5.18
N ALA A 83 16.24 0.82 5.01
CA ALA A 83 14.88 1.27 5.32
C ALA A 83 13.86 0.66 4.36
N ARG A 84 14.22 0.50 3.09
CA ARG A 84 13.38 -0.13 2.08
C ARG A 84 13.14 -1.60 2.37
N ASN A 85 14.17 -2.36 2.71
CA ASN A 85 14.04 -3.78 3.07
C ASN A 85 13.06 -3.97 4.24
N GLU A 86 13.10 -3.09 5.24
CA GLU A 86 12.17 -3.12 6.36
C GLU A 86 10.74 -2.73 5.94
N ALA A 87 10.58 -1.62 5.20
CA ALA A 87 9.28 -1.16 4.73
C ALA A 87 8.60 -2.15 3.77
N MET A 88 9.39 -2.82 2.93
CA MET A 88 8.92 -3.83 1.97
C MET A 88 8.17 -4.96 2.66
N VAL A 89 8.59 -5.39 3.85
CA VAL A 89 7.91 -6.45 4.61
C VAL A 89 6.46 -6.03 4.85
N TYR A 90 6.23 -4.83 5.37
CA TYR A 90 4.87 -4.32 5.59
C TYR A 90 4.09 -4.17 4.28
N PHE A 91 4.75 -3.65 3.23
CA PHE A 91 4.14 -3.45 1.92
C PHE A 91 3.62 -4.76 1.30
N VAL A 92 4.45 -5.81 1.23
CA VAL A 92 4.04 -7.09 0.64
C VAL A 92 2.91 -7.75 1.45
N HIS A 93 2.99 -7.68 2.79
CA HIS A 93 1.95 -8.21 3.67
C HIS A 93 0.63 -7.42 3.63
N SER A 94 0.60 -6.26 2.97
CA SER A 94 -0.59 -5.40 2.86
C SER A 94 -1.69 -5.96 1.97
N PHE A 95 -1.38 -6.89 1.07
CA PHE A 95 -2.29 -7.27 -0.02
C PHE A 95 -2.91 -8.66 0.11
N GLY A 96 -2.75 -9.31 1.28
CA GLY A 96 -3.32 -10.63 1.56
C GLY A 96 -2.26 -11.73 1.70
N ASP A 97 -2.72 -12.98 1.78
CA ASP A 97 -1.86 -14.16 1.87
C ASP A 97 -2.05 -15.05 0.64
N GLY A 98 -1.01 -15.20 -0.19
CA GLY A 98 -1.10 -16.01 -1.41
C GLY A 98 -1.39 -17.49 -1.15
N THR A 99 -0.96 -18.04 0.00
CA THR A 99 -1.18 -19.46 0.30
C THR A 99 -2.64 -19.71 0.65
N ARG A 100 -3.18 -18.92 1.59
CA ARG A 100 -4.56 -19.01 2.06
C ARG A 100 -5.58 -18.39 1.09
N ILE A 101 -5.12 -17.50 0.20
CA ILE A 101 -5.95 -16.70 -0.72
C ILE A 101 -7.03 -15.96 0.09
N ASP A 102 -6.57 -15.20 1.08
CA ASP A 102 -7.42 -14.43 1.98
C ASP A 102 -6.91 -13.00 2.18
N TYR A 103 -7.83 -12.15 2.64
CA TYR A 103 -7.59 -10.77 3.06
C TYR A 103 -8.40 -10.48 4.31
N GLY A 104 -7.90 -9.59 5.17
CA GLY A 104 -8.50 -9.27 6.45
C GLY A 104 -7.81 -8.08 7.11
N THR A 105 -8.28 -7.69 8.30
CA THR A 105 -7.83 -6.48 9.00
C THR A 105 -6.34 -6.46 9.35
N GLY A 106 -5.70 -7.63 9.46
CA GLY A 106 -4.24 -7.72 9.62
C GLY A 106 -3.46 -7.21 8.41
N HIS A 107 -3.97 -7.44 7.20
CA HIS A 107 -3.37 -6.96 5.96
C HIS A 107 -3.58 -5.45 5.80
N GLU A 108 -4.79 -4.97 6.09
CA GLU A 108 -5.08 -3.54 6.16
C GLU A 108 -4.16 -2.82 7.16
N MET A 109 -3.98 -3.40 8.36
CA MET A 109 -3.04 -2.90 9.35
C MET A 109 -1.59 -2.89 8.85
N ALA A 110 -1.16 -3.89 8.08
CA ALA A 110 0.17 -3.91 7.48
C ALA A 110 0.37 -2.72 6.51
N PHE A 111 -0.67 -2.34 5.75
CA PHE A 111 -0.60 -1.16 4.88
C PHE A 111 -0.48 0.14 5.69
N VAL A 112 -1.27 0.29 6.75
CA VAL A 112 -1.16 1.45 7.65
C VAL A 112 0.21 1.50 8.32
N GLN A 113 0.79 0.36 8.66
CA GLN A 113 2.14 0.26 9.22
C GLN A 113 3.22 0.63 8.18
N PHE A 114 3.04 0.23 6.92
CA PHE A 114 3.87 0.67 5.80
C PHE A 114 3.83 2.20 5.65
N LEU A 115 2.64 2.80 5.60
CA LEU A 115 2.49 4.27 5.54
C LEU A 115 3.14 4.96 6.74
N CYS A 116 2.93 4.44 7.95
CA CYS A 116 3.57 4.94 9.16
C CYS A 116 5.11 4.91 9.04
N SER A 117 5.68 3.84 8.46
CA SER A 117 7.13 3.75 8.23
C SER A 117 7.65 4.86 7.30
N LEU A 118 6.91 5.21 6.26
CA LEU A 118 7.27 6.28 5.31
C LEU A 118 7.31 7.66 5.98
N PHE A 119 6.39 7.94 6.91
CA PHE A 119 6.45 9.17 7.72
C PHE A 119 7.66 9.16 8.67
N ARG A 120 7.97 8.01 9.28
CA ARG A 120 9.08 7.90 10.24
C ARG A 120 10.46 8.12 9.61
N ILE A 121 10.66 7.61 8.40
CA ILE A 121 11.91 7.75 7.66
C ILE A 121 11.98 9.06 6.86
N GLY A 122 10.95 9.91 6.96
CA GLY A 122 10.92 11.24 6.34
C GLY A 122 10.61 11.23 4.84
N VAL A 123 10.08 10.14 4.29
CA VAL A 123 9.58 10.09 2.91
C VAL A 123 8.30 10.91 2.79
N PHE A 124 7.41 10.83 3.79
CA PHE A 124 6.23 11.69 3.92
C PHE A 124 6.41 12.69 5.06
N GLY A 125 5.89 13.91 4.86
CA GLY A 125 5.87 14.98 5.85
C GLY A 125 4.47 15.37 6.30
N ASP A 126 4.36 16.31 7.24
CA ASP A 126 3.07 16.74 7.80
C ASP A 126 2.06 17.22 6.72
N SER A 127 2.56 17.84 5.65
CA SER A 127 1.78 18.28 4.50
C SER A 127 1.12 17.14 3.73
N ASP A 128 1.68 15.92 3.79
CA ASP A 128 1.16 14.76 3.06
C ASP A 128 0.04 14.07 3.82
N LYS A 129 -0.11 14.28 5.14
CA LYS A 129 -1.06 13.55 6.00
C LYS A 129 -2.50 13.59 5.47
N GLU A 130 -2.92 14.74 4.97
CA GLU A 130 -4.27 14.90 4.45
C GLU A 130 -4.47 14.12 3.14
N PHE A 131 -3.49 14.19 2.22
CA PHE A 131 -3.53 13.42 0.98
C PHE A 131 -3.48 11.92 1.25
N VAL A 132 -2.59 11.48 2.16
CA VAL A 132 -2.44 10.08 2.54
C VAL A 132 -3.75 9.53 3.11
N GLY A 133 -4.36 10.25 4.05
CA GLY A 133 -5.60 9.78 4.70
C GLY A 133 -6.85 9.86 3.84
N LEU A 134 -6.96 10.84 2.93
CA LEU A 134 -8.16 11.04 2.13
C LEU A 134 -8.13 10.42 0.73
N LYS A 135 -6.97 10.35 0.08
CA LYS A 135 -6.85 9.90 -1.31
C LYS A 135 -6.02 8.63 -1.44
N LEU A 136 -4.82 8.60 -0.86
CA LEU A 136 -3.92 7.45 -1.02
C LEU A 136 -4.51 6.18 -0.40
N PHE A 137 -5.04 6.26 0.82
CA PHE A 137 -5.67 5.11 1.46
C PHE A 137 -7.03 4.73 0.83
N GLN A 138 -7.59 5.58 -0.02
CA GLN A 138 -8.85 5.30 -0.71
C GLN A 138 -8.64 4.55 -2.04
N GLN A 139 -7.50 4.76 -2.70
CA GLN A 139 -7.13 4.09 -3.95
C GLN A 139 -7.09 2.58 -3.74
#